data_AF-A0A7V0X859-F1
#
_entry.id   AF-A0A7V0X859-F1
#
_cell.length_a   1.000
_cell.length_b   1.000
_cell.length_c   1.000
_cell.angle_alpha   90.00
_cell.angle_beta   90.00
_cell.angle_gamma   90.00
#
_symmetry.space_group_name_H-M   'P 1'
#
loop_
_entity.id
_entity.type
_entity.pdbx_description
1 polymer ?
#
loop_
_entity_poly.entity_id
_entity_poly.type
_entity_poly.pdbx_seq_one_letter_code
_entity_poly.pdbx_strand_id
1 'polypeptide(L)'
;MGAETIIKRKKKFSDEPNFTTKKEYRPAGVKETGLEFVGHEISDDGEAMNQFLHYDQLYTIRHGWNSKFFRGLLEGKIMGTRCPKCGDTWVPVRTHCWNLDCDLEHAEWVEMPLTAKVHTWTIAGWSGRSSLKRLPIILVYGIVGDSKVAIANELHGIDPWNVEFGMPLKIVFKPKAERKGIITDWHFEPADDWKPSAMNEEKERIKKLVEPVYEWVKTLK
;
A
#
# COMPACT_ATOMS: atom_id res chain seq x y z
N MET A 1 56.03 -21.08 14.13
CA MET A 1 54.54 -21.02 14.18
C MET A 1 54.12 -19.61 13.80
N GLY A 2 54.00 -19.32 12.50
CA GLY A 2 53.48 -18.04 12.01
C GLY A 2 51.98 -18.18 11.77
N ALA A 3 51.17 -17.44 12.51
CA ALA A 3 49.74 -17.36 12.28
C ALA A 3 49.51 -16.43 11.07
N GLU A 4 49.42 -17.00 9.87
CA GLU A 4 48.87 -16.28 8.73
C GLU A 4 47.42 -15.93 9.04
N THR A 5 47.17 -14.65 9.28
CA THR A 5 45.83 -14.14 9.50
C THR A 5 45.12 -14.20 8.16
N ILE A 6 44.26 -15.19 7.96
CA ILE A 6 43.39 -15.29 6.78
C ILE A 6 42.35 -14.16 6.90
N ILE A 7 42.72 -12.95 6.49
CA ILE A 7 41.77 -11.88 6.24
C ILE A 7 41.03 -12.25 4.95
N LYS A 8 39.98 -13.08 5.08
CA LYS A 8 39.04 -13.35 3.98
C LYS A 8 38.53 -12.00 3.49
N ARG A 9 38.96 -11.56 2.30
CA ARG A 9 38.37 -10.42 1.60
C ARG A 9 36.86 -10.62 1.61
N LYS A 10 36.11 -9.72 2.27
CA LYS A 10 34.64 -9.73 2.23
C LYS A 10 34.23 -9.74 0.77
N LYS A 11 33.57 -10.82 0.32
CA LYS A 11 33.08 -10.94 -1.05
C LYS A 11 32.08 -9.80 -1.27
N LYS A 12 32.40 -8.85 -2.15
CA LYS A 12 31.48 -7.76 -2.50
C LYS A 12 30.33 -8.37 -3.29
N PHE A 13 29.12 -8.35 -2.73
CA PHE A 13 27.95 -8.99 -3.33
C PHE A 13 27.28 -8.14 -4.42
N SER A 14 27.48 -6.83 -4.40
CA SER A 14 27.01 -5.89 -5.43
C SER A 14 27.81 -4.59 -5.40
N ASP A 15 27.82 -3.87 -6.51
CA ASP A 15 28.36 -2.52 -6.58
C ASP A 15 27.40 -1.50 -5.98
N GLU A 16 27.95 -0.40 -5.47
CA GLU A 16 27.15 0.70 -4.96
C GLU A 16 26.39 1.33 -6.14
N PRO A 17 25.05 1.48 -6.03
CA PRO A 17 24.26 2.05 -7.12
C PRO A 17 24.54 3.54 -7.27
N ASN A 18 24.70 4.00 -8.52
CA ASN A 18 24.72 5.41 -8.85
C ASN A 18 23.29 5.93 -9.08
N PHE A 19 22.79 6.78 -8.19
CA PHE A 19 21.45 7.37 -8.29
C PHE A 19 21.47 8.64 -9.13
N THR A 20 20.86 8.61 -10.32
CA THR A 20 20.90 9.74 -11.28
C THR A 20 19.64 10.61 -11.27
N THR A 21 18.51 10.09 -10.80
CA THR A 21 17.24 10.82 -10.72
C THR A 21 16.87 11.04 -9.26
N LYS A 22 16.66 12.29 -8.86
CA LYS A 22 16.19 12.66 -7.53
C LYS A 22 14.99 13.59 -7.67
N LYS A 23 13.89 13.24 -7.02
CA LYS A 23 12.68 14.05 -6.96
C LYS A 23 12.25 14.17 -5.51
N GLU A 24 11.94 15.39 -5.08
CA GLU A 24 11.46 15.67 -3.73
C GLU A 24 9.95 15.89 -3.76
N TYR A 25 9.25 15.23 -2.85
CA TYR A 25 7.79 15.30 -2.71
C TYR A 25 7.36 15.92 -1.39
N ARG A 26 8.30 16.56 -0.68
CA ARG A 26 8.04 17.21 0.60
C ARG A 26 7.00 18.31 0.40
N PRO A 27 5.91 18.35 1.19
CA PRO A 27 4.92 19.40 1.09
C PRO A 27 5.55 20.78 1.35
N ALA A 28 5.08 21.80 0.63
CA ALA A 28 5.55 23.15 0.81
C ALA A 28 5.25 23.65 2.23
N GLY A 29 6.21 24.36 2.85
CA GLY A 29 6.04 24.94 4.18
C GLY A 29 6.31 23.99 5.37
N VAL A 30 6.56 22.70 5.12
CA VAL A 30 7.00 21.78 6.18
C VAL A 30 8.44 22.13 6.57
N LYS A 31 8.63 22.63 7.80
CA LYS A 31 9.95 22.84 8.42
C LYS A 31 10.22 21.69 9.37
N GLU A 32 11.37 21.05 9.20
CA GLU A 32 11.85 20.04 10.16
C GLU A 32 12.38 20.75 11.42
N THR A 33 11.90 20.34 12.58
CA THR A 33 12.35 20.74 13.91
C THR A 33 13.31 19.72 14.54
N GLY A 34 13.39 18.50 14.00
CA GLY A 34 14.20 17.41 14.55
C GLY A 34 13.49 16.71 15.71
N LEU A 35 14.24 16.41 16.78
CA LEU A 35 13.73 15.83 18.02
C LEU A 35 13.65 16.93 19.08
N GLU A 36 12.46 17.48 19.32
CA GLU A 36 12.27 18.63 20.21
C GLU A 36 10.97 18.52 21.01
N PHE A 37 11.00 18.86 22.30
CA PHE A 37 9.79 19.04 23.10
C PHE A 37 9.20 20.42 22.80
N VAL A 38 8.04 20.45 22.15
CA VAL A 38 7.42 21.65 21.60
C VAL A 38 6.34 22.25 22.48
N GLY A 39 5.99 21.60 23.59
CA GLY A 39 5.04 22.13 24.56
C GLY A 39 4.52 21.08 25.53
N HIS A 40 3.54 21.48 26.32
CA HIS A 40 2.79 20.62 27.22
C HIS A 40 1.39 21.18 27.46
N GLU A 41 0.50 20.36 27.99
CA GLU A 41 -0.78 20.76 28.56
C GLU A 41 -0.95 20.07 29.92
N ILE A 42 -1.77 20.69 30.77
CA ILE A 42 -2.10 20.18 32.10
C ILE A 42 -3.62 20.12 32.16
N SER A 43 -4.17 19.05 32.74
CA SER A 43 -5.60 18.91 32.97
C SER A 43 -6.13 19.99 33.91
N ASP A 44 -7.44 20.26 33.83
CA ASP A 44 -8.09 21.28 34.65
C ASP A 44 -7.95 21.03 36.17
N ASP A 45 -7.85 19.75 36.57
CA ASP A 45 -7.62 19.33 37.97
C ASP A 45 -6.13 19.32 38.38
N GLY A 46 -5.21 19.54 37.44
CA GLY A 46 -3.77 19.58 37.69
C GLY A 46 -3.08 18.21 37.84
N GLU A 47 -3.82 17.10 37.79
CA GLU A 47 -3.29 15.77 38.06
C GLU A 47 -2.59 15.11 36.86
N ALA A 48 -2.99 15.48 35.63
CA ALA A 48 -2.43 14.94 34.41
C ALA A 48 -1.67 15.99 33.59
N MET A 49 -0.48 15.63 33.13
CA MET A 49 0.33 16.46 32.22
C MET A 49 0.66 15.66 30.97
N ASN A 50 0.38 16.22 29.80
CA ASN A 50 0.87 15.72 28.53
C ASN A 50 2.04 16.57 28.07
N GLN A 51 3.11 15.92 27.60
CA GLN A 51 4.23 16.60 26.94
C GLN A 51 4.18 16.33 25.44
N PHE A 52 4.37 17.36 24.65
CA PHE A 52 4.37 17.28 23.20
C PHE A 52 5.80 17.16 22.70
N LEU A 53 6.17 15.97 22.24
CA LEU A 53 7.44 15.73 21.54
C LEU A 53 7.18 15.77 20.03
N HIS A 54 7.81 16.70 19.34
CA HIS A 54 7.93 16.67 17.88
C HIS A 54 9.17 15.85 17.51
N TYR A 55 8.99 14.85 16.66
CA TYR A 55 10.07 14.00 16.20
C TYR A 55 9.99 13.80 14.69
N ASP A 56 10.82 14.53 13.93
CA ASP A 56 10.96 14.33 12.50
C ASP A 56 11.68 13.03 12.20
N GLN A 57 10.98 12.12 11.50
CA GLN A 57 11.52 10.82 11.17
C GLN A 57 11.58 10.60 9.66
N LEU A 58 12.82 10.55 9.12
CA LEU A 58 13.06 10.21 7.73
C LEU A 58 13.41 8.73 7.57
N TYR A 59 12.48 7.95 7.03
CA TYR A 59 12.72 6.56 6.64
C TYR A 59 13.15 6.48 5.17
N THR A 60 14.28 5.82 4.91
CA THR A 60 14.69 5.46 3.55
C THR A 60 14.32 4.02 3.25
N ILE A 61 13.30 3.82 2.41
CA ILE A 61 12.88 2.48 1.97
C ILE A 61 13.67 2.11 0.72
N ARG A 62 14.44 1.02 0.78
CA ARG A 62 15.20 0.47 -0.35
C ARG A 62 14.40 -0.68 -0.96
N HIS A 63 13.84 -0.48 -2.15
CA HIS A 63 13.03 -1.52 -2.81
C HIS A 63 13.86 -2.61 -3.52
N GLY A 64 15.18 -2.41 -3.69
CA GLY A 64 16.08 -3.42 -4.27
C GLY A 64 15.59 -3.91 -5.63
N TRP A 65 15.55 -5.23 -5.81
CA TRP A 65 15.06 -5.85 -7.05
C TRP A 65 13.57 -5.59 -7.34
N ASN A 66 12.77 -5.18 -6.35
CA ASN A 66 11.37 -4.80 -6.58
C ASN A 66 11.21 -3.38 -7.14
N SER A 67 12.29 -2.61 -7.32
CA SER A 67 12.23 -1.21 -7.74
C SER A 67 11.48 -0.97 -9.06
N LYS A 68 11.46 -1.95 -9.99
CA LYS A 68 10.74 -1.82 -11.26
C LYS A 68 9.21 -1.80 -11.08
N PHE A 69 8.67 -2.39 -10.01
CA PHE A 69 7.26 -2.22 -9.63
C PHE A 69 6.93 -0.76 -9.33
N PHE A 70 7.68 -0.14 -8.41
CA PHE A 70 7.46 1.25 -7.98
C PHE A 70 7.73 2.26 -9.11
N ARG A 71 8.68 1.97 -10.01
CA ARG A 71 8.86 2.76 -11.24
C ARG A 71 7.66 2.66 -12.17
N GLY A 72 7.07 1.47 -12.32
CA GLY A 72 5.82 1.29 -13.07
C GLY A 72 4.68 2.16 -12.53
N LEU A 73 4.58 2.30 -11.20
CA LEU A 73 3.55 3.15 -10.59
C LEU A 73 3.67 4.62 -11.02
N LEU A 74 4.89 5.16 -11.15
CA LEU A 74 5.11 6.51 -11.69
C LEU A 74 4.59 6.65 -13.13
N GLU A 75 4.69 5.58 -13.92
CA GLU A 75 4.27 5.52 -15.32
C GLU A 75 2.76 5.23 -15.48
N GLY A 76 2.06 4.85 -14.40
CA GLY A 76 0.66 4.45 -14.46
C GLY A 76 0.49 3.00 -14.92
N LYS A 77 1.44 2.14 -14.57
CA LYS A 77 1.49 0.73 -14.92
C LYS A 77 1.57 -0.14 -13.68
N ILE A 78 0.93 -1.30 -13.72
CA ILE A 78 1.13 -2.35 -12.74
C ILE A 78 2.11 -3.36 -13.32
N MET A 79 3.32 -3.37 -12.79
CA MET A 79 4.30 -4.39 -13.17
C MET A 79 4.13 -5.64 -12.29
N GLY A 80 4.03 -6.79 -12.91
CA GLY A 80 4.11 -8.09 -12.26
C GLY A 80 5.44 -8.77 -12.55
N THR A 81 5.62 -9.94 -11.93
CA THR A 81 6.64 -10.89 -12.36
C THR A 81 5.99 -12.22 -12.74
N ARG A 82 6.60 -12.95 -13.68
CA ARG A 82 6.16 -14.24 -14.19
C ARG A 82 7.30 -15.24 -14.12
N CYS A 83 7.05 -16.44 -13.62
CA CYS A 83 8.04 -17.51 -13.71
C CYS A 83 8.09 -18.08 -15.14
N PRO A 84 9.28 -18.14 -15.79
CA PRO A 84 9.40 -18.69 -17.13
C PRO A 84 9.15 -20.22 -17.19
N LYS A 85 9.25 -20.92 -16.05
CA LYS A 85 9.09 -22.38 -15.97
C LYS A 85 7.63 -22.82 -15.76
N CYS A 86 6.93 -22.28 -14.77
CA CYS A 86 5.54 -22.66 -14.47
C CYS A 86 4.49 -21.68 -15.02
N GLY A 87 4.88 -20.49 -15.45
CA GLY A 87 3.97 -19.48 -15.99
C GLY A 87 3.20 -18.66 -14.93
N ASP A 88 3.34 -18.98 -13.64
CA ASP A 88 2.69 -18.22 -12.57
C ASP A 88 3.10 -16.74 -12.58
N THR A 89 2.11 -15.85 -12.38
CA THR A 89 2.28 -14.40 -12.29
C THR A 89 2.02 -13.89 -10.87
N TRP A 90 2.68 -12.80 -10.47
CA TRP A 90 2.53 -12.21 -9.13
C TRP A 90 2.49 -10.68 -9.13
N VAL A 91 1.49 -10.15 -8.44
CA VAL A 91 1.39 -8.77 -7.95
C VAL A 91 0.85 -8.81 -6.51
N PRO A 92 1.62 -8.43 -5.48
CA PRO A 92 2.93 -7.80 -5.54
C PRO A 92 4.03 -8.73 -6.07
N VAL A 93 5.06 -8.12 -6.66
CA VAL A 93 6.13 -8.82 -7.37
C VAL A 93 7.00 -9.66 -6.44
N ARG A 94 7.53 -10.75 -7.00
CA ARG A 94 8.58 -11.58 -6.41
C ARG A 94 9.70 -11.78 -7.41
N THR A 95 10.94 -11.84 -6.96
CA THR A 95 12.10 -11.98 -7.84
C THR A 95 12.41 -13.42 -8.22
N HIS A 96 11.92 -14.38 -7.42
CA HIS A 96 12.08 -15.80 -7.64
C HIS A 96 10.75 -16.53 -7.45
N CYS A 97 10.59 -17.65 -8.16
CA CYS A 97 9.46 -18.54 -8.03
C CYS A 97 9.48 -19.23 -6.66
N TRP A 98 8.32 -19.27 -6.01
CA TRP A 98 8.09 -19.97 -4.74
C TRP A 98 7.65 -21.43 -4.92
N ASN A 99 7.29 -21.83 -6.14
CA ASN A 99 6.93 -23.22 -6.41
C ASN A 99 8.19 -24.07 -6.23
N LEU A 100 8.11 -25.09 -5.37
CA LEU A 100 9.22 -25.97 -5.04
C LEU A 100 9.76 -26.71 -6.28
N ASP A 101 8.89 -27.01 -7.25
CA ASP A 101 9.28 -27.65 -8.51
C ASP A 101 10.06 -26.70 -9.44
N CYS A 102 10.05 -25.41 -9.14
CA CYS A 102 10.78 -24.39 -9.90
C CYS A 102 12.13 -24.02 -9.30
N ASP A 103 12.49 -24.55 -8.12
CA ASP A 103 13.82 -24.38 -7.50
C ASP A 103 14.35 -22.93 -7.56
N LEU A 104 13.55 -21.98 -7.07
CA LEU A 104 13.87 -20.54 -7.05
C LEU A 104 14.19 -19.93 -8.43
N GLU A 105 13.57 -20.43 -9.51
CA GLU A 105 13.66 -19.85 -10.85
C GLU A 105 13.49 -18.33 -10.84
N HIS A 106 14.39 -17.60 -11.51
CA HIS A 106 14.35 -16.15 -11.52
C HIS A 106 13.19 -15.66 -12.39
N ALA A 107 12.35 -14.80 -11.82
CA ALA A 107 11.14 -14.35 -12.49
C ALA A 107 11.43 -13.27 -13.54
N GLU A 108 10.67 -13.31 -14.63
CA GLU A 108 10.67 -12.30 -15.69
C GLU A 108 9.67 -11.19 -15.38
N TRP A 109 9.91 -9.98 -15.85
CA TRP A 109 8.97 -8.88 -15.68
C TRP A 109 7.87 -8.90 -16.73
N VAL A 110 6.64 -8.69 -16.30
CA VAL A 110 5.46 -8.61 -17.16
C VAL A 110 4.63 -7.38 -16.79
N GLU A 111 4.02 -6.72 -17.77
CA GLU A 111 3.02 -5.67 -17.51
C GLU A 111 1.66 -6.34 -17.31
N MET A 112 1.02 -6.05 -16.17
CA MET A 112 -0.24 -6.67 -15.77
C MET A 112 -1.42 -5.80 -16.21
N PRO A 113 -2.60 -6.40 -16.47
CA PRO A 113 -3.78 -5.63 -16.86
C PRO A 113 -4.24 -4.73 -15.72
N LEU A 114 -4.93 -3.63 -16.06
CA LEU A 114 -5.55 -2.71 -15.10
C LEU A 114 -6.93 -3.20 -14.63
N THR A 115 -7.10 -4.52 -14.56
CA THR A 115 -8.31 -5.19 -14.10
C THR A 115 -7.98 -6.12 -12.94
N ALA A 116 -8.94 -6.26 -12.03
CA ALA A 116 -8.79 -7.13 -10.88
C ALA A 116 -10.14 -7.74 -10.47
N LYS A 117 -10.12 -8.59 -9.45
CA LYS A 117 -11.32 -9.09 -8.77
C LYS A 117 -11.11 -9.07 -7.26
N VAL A 118 -12.18 -8.80 -6.51
CA VAL A 118 -12.14 -8.89 -5.04
C VAL A 118 -11.87 -10.33 -4.62
N HIS A 119 -10.78 -10.56 -3.88
CA HIS A 119 -10.51 -11.83 -3.21
C HIS A 119 -11.11 -11.85 -1.80
N THR A 120 -10.84 -10.80 -1.04
CA THR A 120 -11.41 -10.54 0.28
C THR A 120 -11.37 -9.05 0.59
N TRP A 121 -12.16 -8.61 1.56
CA TRP A 121 -12.32 -7.20 1.88
C TRP A 121 -12.72 -6.99 3.34
N THR A 122 -12.56 -5.76 3.81
CA THR A 122 -13.01 -5.31 5.13
C THR A 122 -13.36 -3.82 5.10
N ILE A 123 -14.15 -3.39 6.09
CA ILE A 123 -14.50 -1.99 6.30
C ILE A 123 -13.79 -1.51 7.57
N ALA A 124 -12.85 -0.59 7.40
CA ALA A 124 -12.21 0.07 8.53
C ALA A 124 -13.12 1.18 9.06
N GLY A 125 -13.66 0.98 10.27
CA GLY A 125 -14.40 1.98 11.03
C GLY A 125 -13.52 2.88 11.93
N TRP A 126 -12.21 2.62 11.96
CA TRP A 126 -11.22 3.38 12.72
C TRP A 126 -9.89 3.45 11.95
N SER A 127 -9.13 4.52 12.15
CA SER A 127 -7.81 4.70 11.53
C SER A 127 -6.93 5.65 12.36
N GLY A 128 -5.70 5.88 11.91
CA GLY A 128 -4.85 6.92 12.47
C GLY A 128 -5.43 8.32 12.26
N ARG A 129 -5.03 9.27 13.10
CA ARG A 129 -5.58 10.64 13.17
C ARG A 129 -5.69 11.34 11.79
N SER A 130 -4.69 11.15 10.93
CA SER A 130 -4.65 11.75 9.58
C SER A 130 -5.70 11.21 8.60
N SER A 131 -6.32 10.06 8.88
CA SER A 131 -7.27 9.39 7.99
C SER A 131 -8.70 9.37 8.54
N LEU A 132 -8.95 9.91 9.73
CA LEU A 132 -10.27 9.85 10.38
C LEU A 132 -11.39 10.44 9.51
N LYS A 133 -11.12 11.55 8.81
CA LYS A 133 -12.10 12.20 7.91
C LYS A 133 -12.45 11.38 6.66
N ARG A 134 -11.70 10.31 6.36
CA ARG A 134 -11.95 9.41 5.22
C ARG A 134 -12.72 8.16 5.62
N LEU A 135 -13.03 7.98 6.91
CA LEU A 135 -13.75 6.80 7.38
C LEU A 135 -15.22 6.84 6.95
N PRO A 136 -15.84 5.66 6.76
CA PRO A 136 -15.24 4.33 6.73
C PRO A 136 -14.38 4.11 5.47
N ILE A 137 -13.27 3.38 5.60
CA ILE A 137 -12.40 3.03 4.45
C ILE A 137 -12.65 1.58 4.07
N ILE A 138 -12.91 1.31 2.79
CA ILE A 138 -13.02 -0.05 2.26
C ILE A 138 -11.63 -0.51 1.84
N LEU A 139 -11.14 -1.58 2.48
CA LEU A 139 -9.85 -2.21 2.16
C LEU A 139 -10.11 -3.53 1.46
N VAL A 140 -9.43 -3.74 0.33
CA VAL A 140 -9.59 -4.93 -0.52
C VAL A 140 -8.23 -5.59 -0.74
N TYR A 141 -8.21 -6.91 -0.62
CA TYR A 141 -7.23 -7.74 -1.30
C TYR A 141 -7.79 -8.10 -2.68
N GLY A 142 -7.18 -7.55 -3.73
CA GLY A 142 -7.57 -7.78 -5.11
C GLY A 142 -6.60 -8.70 -5.84
N ILE A 143 -7.13 -9.61 -6.66
CA ILE A 143 -6.32 -10.37 -7.63
C ILE A 143 -6.25 -9.57 -8.92
N VAL A 144 -5.07 -9.02 -9.24
CA VAL A 144 -4.83 -8.28 -10.49
C VAL A 144 -4.61 -9.27 -11.64
N GLY A 145 -5.40 -9.16 -12.71
CA GLY A 145 -5.37 -10.10 -13.83
C GLY A 145 -5.50 -11.55 -13.35
N ASP A 146 -4.50 -12.36 -13.66
CA ASP A 146 -4.39 -13.78 -13.30
C ASP A 146 -3.37 -14.07 -12.18
N SER A 147 -2.93 -13.03 -11.46
CA SER A 147 -1.95 -13.14 -10.37
C SER A 147 -2.32 -14.25 -9.39
N LYS A 148 -1.33 -15.05 -8.97
CA LYS A 148 -1.49 -16.11 -7.96
C LYS A 148 -1.59 -15.59 -6.53
N VAL A 149 -1.39 -14.29 -6.33
CA VAL A 149 -1.48 -13.63 -5.03
C VAL A 149 -2.34 -12.36 -5.12
N ALA A 150 -2.92 -11.96 -4.00
CA ALA A 150 -3.67 -10.72 -3.89
C ALA A 150 -2.81 -9.56 -3.40
N ILE A 151 -3.15 -8.35 -3.81
CA ILE A 151 -2.55 -7.10 -3.34
C ILE A 151 -3.58 -6.26 -2.59
N ALA A 152 -3.16 -5.70 -1.46
CA ALA A 152 -4.01 -4.82 -0.66
C ALA A 152 -4.04 -3.42 -1.28
N ASN A 153 -5.24 -2.85 -1.44
CA ASN A 153 -5.43 -1.42 -1.68
C ASN A 153 -6.84 -0.97 -1.24
N GLU A 154 -7.09 0.33 -1.27
CA GLU A 154 -8.42 0.89 -1.02
C GLU A 154 -9.36 0.65 -2.21
N LEU A 155 -10.65 0.46 -1.94
CA LEU A 155 -11.72 0.42 -2.93
C LEU A 155 -12.59 1.67 -2.78
N HIS A 156 -12.73 2.44 -3.85
CA HIS A 156 -13.49 3.70 -3.88
C HIS A 156 -14.73 3.57 -4.77
N GLY A 157 -15.62 4.57 -4.70
CA GLY A 157 -16.77 4.68 -5.60
C GLY A 157 -17.89 3.66 -5.38
N ILE A 158 -17.98 3.08 -4.18
CA ILE A 158 -19.00 2.11 -3.81
C ILE A 158 -19.39 2.24 -2.34
N ASP A 159 -20.65 1.96 -2.02
CA ASP A 159 -21.09 1.86 -0.63
C ASP A 159 -20.47 0.63 0.07
N PRO A 160 -20.10 0.72 1.36
CA PRO A 160 -19.47 -0.40 2.07
C PRO A 160 -20.28 -1.70 2.08
N TRP A 161 -21.60 -1.64 2.13
CA TRP A 161 -22.49 -2.82 2.09
C TRP A 161 -22.69 -3.40 0.69
N ASN A 162 -22.19 -2.75 -0.35
CA ASN A 162 -22.30 -3.23 -1.73
C ASN A 162 -21.08 -4.05 -2.19
N VAL A 163 -20.02 -4.14 -1.39
CA VAL A 163 -18.83 -4.91 -1.75
C VAL A 163 -19.13 -6.41 -1.74
N GLU A 164 -18.75 -7.12 -2.82
CA GLU A 164 -19.05 -8.53 -3.00
C GLU A 164 -17.78 -9.34 -3.34
N PHE A 165 -17.72 -10.57 -2.86
CA PHE A 165 -16.64 -11.48 -3.25
C PHE A 165 -16.65 -11.72 -4.75
N GLY A 166 -15.48 -11.68 -5.38
CA GLY A 166 -15.34 -11.91 -6.81
C GLY A 166 -15.81 -10.77 -7.71
N MET A 167 -16.33 -9.65 -7.18
CA MET A 167 -16.75 -8.54 -8.03
C MET A 167 -15.55 -8.02 -8.88
N PRO A 168 -15.77 -7.74 -10.17
CA PRO A 168 -14.75 -7.20 -11.05
C PRO A 168 -14.41 -5.75 -10.66
N LEU A 169 -13.12 -5.45 -10.71
CA LEU A 169 -12.54 -4.17 -10.36
C LEU A 169 -11.72 -3.64 -11.54
N LYS A 170 -11.62 -2.31 -11.61
CA LYS A 170 -10.63 -1.59 -12.41
C LYS A 170 -9.61 -0.92 -11.50
N ILE A 171 -8.40 -0.72 -12.02
CA ILE A 171 -7.33 0.00 -11.33
C ILE A 171 -7.29 1.44 -11.87
N VAL A 172 -7.43 2.39 -10.95
CA VAL A 172 -7.45 3.83 -11.28
C VAL A 172 -6.19 4.46 -10.68
N PHE A 173 -5.42 5.15 -11.52
CA PHE A 173 -4.24 5.90 -11.10
C PHE A 173 -4.58 7.36 -10.88
N LYS A 174 -3.91 7.98 -9.90
CA LYS A 174 -3.82 9.44 -9.79
C LYS A 174 -3.29 10.07 -11.09
N PRO A 175 -3.55 11.36 -11.33
CA PRO A 175 -2.92 12.09 -12.42
C PRO A 175 -1.39 11.95 -12.39
N LYS A 176 -0.75 11.87 -13.56
CA LYS A 176 0.70 11.61 -13.68
C LYS A 176 1.57 12.55 -12.84
N ALA A 177 1.16 13.82 -12.70
CA ALA A 177 1.88 14.83 -11.92
C ALA A 177 1.89 14.55 -10.40
N GLU A 178 0.88 13.84 -9.89
CA GLU A 178 0.68 13.57 -8.47
C GLU A 178 1.31 12.25 -8.00
N ARG A 179 1.72 11.39 -8.94
CA ARG A 179 2.31 10.08 -8.64
C ARG A 179 3.70 10.22 -8.02
N LYS A 180 3.96 9.42 -6.97
CA LYS A 180 5.19 9.42 -6.18
C LYS A 180 5.97 8.11 -6.22
N GLY A 181 5.47 7.11 -6.95
CA GLY A 181 6.01 5.76 -6.99
C GLY A 181 5.64 4.96 -5.75
N ILE A 182 4.43 5.17 -5.20
CA ILE A 182 3.98 4.55 -3.93
C ILE A 182 2.65 3.81 -4.13
N ILE A 183 2.33 2.89 -3.22
CA ILE A 183 1.15 2.03 -3.34
C ILE A 183 -0.17 2.81 -3.43
N THR A 184 -0.22 4.00 -2.83
CA THR A 184 -1.39 4.88 -2.84
C THR A 184 -1.43 5.83 -4.06
N ASP A 185 -0.59 5.62 -5.08
CA ASP A 185 -0.73 6.31 -6.38
C ASP A 185 -1.89 5.77 -7.23
N TRP A 186 -2.48 4.65 -6.81
CA TRP A 186 -3.62 4.02 -7.43
C TRP A 186 -4.53 3.41 -6.37
N HIS A 187 -5.77 3.11 -6.76
CA HIS A 187 -6.79 2.45 -5.97
C HIS A 187 -7.66 1.56 -6.86
N PHE A 188 -8.52 0.75 -6.25
CA PHE A 188 -9.54 -0.01 -6.97
C PHE A 188 -10.85 0.78 -7.06
N GLU A 189 -11.56 0.60 -8.16
CA GLU A 189 -12.98 0.98 -8.32
C GLU A 189 -13.74 -0.22 -8.91
N PRO A 190 -15.07 -0.31 -8.74
CA PRO A 190 -15.87 -1.28 -9.48
C PRO A 190 -15.65 -1.15 -11.00
N ALA A 191 -15.69 -2.27 -11.72
CA ALA A 191 -15.73 -2.22 -13.18
C ALA A 191 -17.00 -1.49 -13.65
N ASP A 192 -16.92 -0.77 -14.78
CA ASP A 192 -17.96 0.19 -15.21
C ASP A 192 -19.35 -0.43 -15.37
N ASP A 193 -19.42 -1.68 -15.83
CA ASP A 193 -20.69 -2.39 -16.08
C ASP A 193 -21.19 -3.22 -14.89
N TRP A 194 -20.46 -3.22 -13.77
CA TRP A 194 -20.82 -4.04 -12.63
C TRP A 194 -21.87 -3.34 -11.75
N LYS A 195 -22.84 -4.12 -11.27
CA LYS A 195 -23.87 -3.65 -10.35
C LYS A 195 -23.94 -4.57 -9.13
N PRO A 196 -24.15 -4.02 -7.93
CA PRO A 196 -24.33 -4.84 -6.74
C PRO A 196 -25.62 -5.66 -6.82
N SER A 197 -25.62 -6.82 -6.17
CA SER A 197 -26.84 -7.58 -5.91
C SER A 197 -27.83 -6.76 -5.07
N ALA A 198 -29.11 -7.15 -5.10
CA ALA A 198 -30.15 -6.51 -4.30
C ALA A 198 -29.82 -6.51 -2.80
N MET A 199 -30.43 -5.58 -2.05
CA MET A 199 -30.31 -5.56 -0.60
C MET A 199 -30.80 -6.89 0.00
N ASN A 200 -30.06 -7.37 0.98
CA ASN A 200 -30.37 -8.55 1.76
C ASN A 200 -30.05 -8.27 3.23
N GLU A 201 -30.38 -9.20 4.11
CA GLU A 201 -30.19 -9.04 5.56
C GLU A 201 -28.74 -8.72 5.94
N GLU A 202 -27.76 -9.30 5.25
CA GLU A 202 -26.35 -9.06 5.52
C GLU A 202 -25.91 -7.66 5.08
N LYS A 203 -26.37 -7.18 3.93
CA LYS A 203 -26.11 -5.81 3.47
C LYS A 203 -26.74 -4.77 4.41
N GLU A 204 -27.97 -5.02 4.88
CA GLU A 204 -28.61 -4.15 5.87
C GLU A 204 -27.86 -4.18 7.21
N ARG A 205 -27.36 -5.34 7.63
CA ARG A 205 -26.51 -5.48 8.83
C ARG A 205 -25.24 -4.64 8.70
N ILE A 206 -24.53 -4.76 7.59
CA ILE A 206 -23.31 -3.98 7.32
C ILE A 206 -23.62 -2.48 7.32
N LYS A 207 -24.68 -2.06 6.61
CA LYS A 207 -25.11 -0.65 6.58
C LYS A 207 -25.33 -0.10 7.98
N LYS A 208 -26.09 -0.81 8.82
CA LYS A 208 -26.33 -0.43 10.22
C LYS A 208 -25.06 -0.35 11.06
N LEU A 209 -24.07 -1.22 10.83
CA LEU A 209 -22.79 -1.19 11.54
C LEU A 209 -21.91 0.00 11.15
N VAL A 210 -22.06 0.48 9.92
CA VAL A 210 -21.26 1.58 9.38
C VAL A 210 -21.87 2.95 9.70
N GLU A 211 -23.19 3.05 9.84
CA GLU A 211 -23.91 4.29 10.18
C GLU A 211 -23.26 5.11 11.32
N PRO A 212 -22.89 4.53 12.48
CA PRO A 212 -22.29 5.28 13.58
C PRO A 212 -20.92 5.88 13.21
N VAL A 213 -20.18 5.24 12.30
CA VAL A 213 -18.89 5.74 11.81
C VAL A 213 -19.11 6.99 10.98
N TYR A 214 -20.09 6.98 10.06
CA TYR A 214 -20.43 8.17 9.28
C TYR A 214 -20.87 9.33 10.18
N GLU A 215 -21.73 9.07 11.17
CA GLU A 215 -22.18 10.10 12.11
C GLU A 215 -21.01 10.67 12.92
N TRP A 216 -20.12 9.82 13.42
CA TRP A 216 -18.93 10.27 14.13
C TRP A 216 -18.01 11.11 13.25
N VAL A 217 -17.77 10.73 12.00
CA VAL A 217 -16.91 11.48 11.07
C VAL A 217 -17.44 12.89 10.83
N LYS A 218 -18.76 13.09 10.77
CA LYS A 218 -19.39 14.42 10.65
C LYS A 218 -19.09 15.34 11.85
N THR A 219 -18.79 14.78 13.02
CA THR A 219 -18.45 15.56 14.22
C THR A 219 -16.99 16.04 14.25
N LEU A 220 -16.14 15.50 13.37
CA LEU A 220 -14.72 15.84 13.34
C LEU A 220 -14.51 17.22 12.70
N LYS A 221 -14.00 18.17 13.50
CA LYS A 221 -13.62 19.53 13.05
C LYS A 221 -12.50 19.48 12.00
#